data_AF-A0AAE0YBH1-F1
#
_entry.id   AF-A0AAE0YBH1-F1
#
_cell.length_a   1.000
_cell.length_b   1.000
_cell.length_c   1.000
_cell.angle_alpha   90.00
_cell.angle_beta   90.00
_cell.angle_gamma   90.00
#
_symmetry.space_group_name_H-M   'P 1'
#
loop_
_entity.id
_entity.type
_entity.pdbx_description
1 polymer ?
#
loop_
_entity_poly.entity_id
_entity_poly.type
_entity_poly.pdbx_seq_one_letter_code
_entity_poly.pdbx_strand_id
1 'polypeptide(L)'
;MSSTPPPKKRKVLQTFRVEYTQEWPCMLKSRIGPNHAFCTVCSADISIGHSGRFDITSHIASAKHKKRGECWKQMSISSMFVAKGASAEDGHTNKVTYAEALMVDFIAQHNPSLSLANSVPELIKSMCPDSSIAKDLKCARSKSTAMTKELSKVVKESLVDRMKKGPFTISTDGSNDMEKSKLFPIVVRTEVADKTLAPNASKKASKILETLRSRSTRLYIMFLSYTIKLFDSFLTVNQSDSPKAHKMQNSCRKLIRDILVRFVVPAAFGGGKSIEDVNYKSKYNLKHDKDLIIGEMSRVFIENKESNGLNEEKVKDFYKHVKLYFTTCTDYMIKNLPISDPFLKHLAVADPDMIPHSSSDRVRYFAQKFPVLTSETSLDTLLEEFSSLQCAHLPHTCEGKSADQFFLELWNLKTEDGGRPYKNIALFMLGLLTIPHSSAHCECVFSAVRKIKTDMRSSMGTATLEALLVLKHRQTDVISLKESALIDRLKKAYTLSLA
;
A
#
# COMPACT_ATOMS: atom_id res chain seq x y z
N MET A 1 -76.24 8.12 -32.75
CA MET A 1 -75.07 8.77 -32.11
C MET A 1 -74.95 8.25 -30.69
N SER A 2 -74.07 7.28 -30.45
CA SER A 2 -73.80 6.70 -29.14
C SER A 2 -72.61 7.44 -28.52
N SER A 3 -72.86 8.32 -27.57
CA SER A 3 -71.83 9.07 -26.83
C SER A 3 -71.12 8.17 -25.82
N THR A 4 -69.90 7.77 -26.17
CA THR A 4 -68.95 7.15 -25.23
C THR A 4 -68.61 8.10 -24.08
N PRO A 5 -68.55 7.62 -22.82
CA PRO A 5 -68.20 8.44 -21.66
C PRO A 5 -66.74 8.92 -21.73
N PRO A 6 -66.41 10.10 -21.15
CA PRO A 6 -65.10 10.70 -21.27
C PRO A 6 -64.01 9.84 -20.60
N PRO A 7 -62.79 9.79 -21.20
CA PRO A 7 -61.70 8.97 -20.68
C PRO A 7 -61.25 9.45 -19.30
N LYS A 8 -61.08 8.51 -18.35
CA LYS A 8 -60.51 8.76 -17.02
C LYS A 8 -59.12 9.40 -17.17
N LYS A 9 -58.92 10.59 -16.59
CA LYS A 9 -57.62 11.29 -16.57
C LYS A 9 -56.53 10.35 -15.99
N ARG A 10 -55.48 10.09 -16.77
CA ARG A 10 -54.34 9.25 -16.37
C ARG A 10 -53.57 9.96 -15.23
N LYS A 11 -53.52 9.37 -14.03
CA LYS A 11 -52.76 9.93 -12.89
C LYS A 11 -51.27 9.97 -13.25
N VAL A 12 -50.69 11.17 -13.35
CA VAL A 12 -49.25 11.36 -13.54
C VAL A 12 -48.57 11.12 -12.20
N LEU A 13 -47.83 10.01 -12.09
CA LEU A 13 -47.06 9.68 -10.89
C LEU A 13 -45.85 10.62 -10.79
N GLN A 14 -45.60 11.15 -9.60
CA GLN A 14 -44.43 11.98 -9.34
C GLN A 14 -43.16 11.12 -9.21
N THR A 15 -42.05 11.64 -9.74
CA THR A 15 -40.74 10.99 -9.69
C THR A 15 -39.79 11.74 -8.75
N PHE A 16 -38.75 11.04 -8.28
CA PHE A 16 -37.75 11.63 -7.41
C PHE A 16 -36.99 12.76 -8.10
N ARG A 17 -36.93 13.92 -7.43
CA ARG A 17 -36.26 15.14 -7.89
C ARG A 17 -35.01 15.41 -7.05
N VAL A 18 -33.93 15.86 -7.68
CA VAL A 18 -32.62 16.06 -7.00
C VAL A 18 -32.72 17.17 -5.94
N GLU A 19 -33.60 18.13 -6.17
CA GLU A 19 -33.93 19.24 -5.27
C GLU A 19 -34.45 18.76 -3.91
N TYR A 20 -35.09 17.58 -3.85
CA TYR A 20 -35.52 16.98 -2.58
C TYR A 20 -34.35 16.66 -1.66
N THR A 21 -33.18 16.34 -2.21
CA THR A 21 -31.96 16.08 -1.41
C THR A 21 -31.37 17.37 -0.85
N GLN A 22 -31.53 18.49 -1.56
CA GLN A 22 -31.04 19.80 -1.10
C GLN A 22 -31.89 20.32 0.06
N GLU A 23 -33.21 20.14 -0.03
CA GLU A 23 -34.13 20.57 1.02
C GLU A 23 -34.20 19.62 2.21
N TRP A 24 -34.11 18.31 1.95
CA TRP A 24 -34.06 17.28 2.97
C TRP A 24 -32.84 16.39 2.75
N PRO A 25 -31.68 16.69 3.36
CA PRO A 25 -30.44 15.93 3.20
C PRO A 25 -30.56 14.44 3.55
N CYS A 26 -31.58 14.05 4.31
CA CYS A 26 -31.86 12.66 4.65
C CYS A 26 -32.60 11.88 3.55
N MET A 27 -33.04 12.52 2.47
CA MET A 27 -33.83 11.91 1.39
C MET A 27 -32.97 11.71 0.15
N LEU A 28 -32.77 10.45 -0.24
CA LEU A 28 -31.97 10.03 -1.39
C LEU A 28 -32.84 9.32 -2.43
N LYS A 29 -32.30 9.18 -3.64
CA LYS A 29 -32.96 8.40 -4.71
C LYS A 29 -33.10 6.94 -4.28
N SER A 30 -34.33 6.41 -4.35
CA SER A 30 -34.61 5.00 -4.07
C SER A 30 -34.05 4.07 -5.14
N ARG A 31 -33.71 2.84 -4.75
CA ARG A 31 -33.36 1.75 -5.66
C ARG A 31 -34.57 0.94 -6.13
N ILE A 32 -35.72 1.09 -5.47
CA ILE A 32 -36.95 0.33 -5.77
C ILE A 32 -37.60 0.85 -7.06
N GLY A 33 -37.55 2.16 -7.29
CA GLY A 33 -38.08 2.75 -8.50
C GLY A 33 -38.14 4.28 -8.46
N PRO A 34 -38.48 4.91 -9.60
CA PRO A 34 -38.44 6.37 -9.73
C PRO A 34 -39.49 7.09 -8.86
N ASN A 35 -40.54 6.38 -8.43
CA ASN A 35 -41.63 6.92 -7.62
C ASN A 35 -41.42 6.74 -6.12
N HIS A 36 -40.20 6.39 -5.70
CA HIS A 36 -39.84 6.20 -4.30
C HIS A 36 -38.63 7.07 -3.91
N ALA A 37 -38.59 7.48 -2.65
CA ALA A 37 -37.46 8.16 -2.02
C ALA A 37 -36.96 7.34 -0.83
N PHE A 38 -35.64 7.21 -0.69
CA PHE A 38 -35.03 6.52 0.44
C PHE A 38 -34.71 7.50 1.57
N CYS A 39 -35.26 7.27 2.75
CA CYS A 39 -34.91 8.04 3.94
C CYS A 39 -33.76 7.37 4.71
N THR A 40 -32.64 8.08 4.89
CA THR A 40 -31.47 7.57 5.61
C THR A 40 -31.72 7.42 7.12
N VAL A 41 -32.52 8.31 7.73
CA VAL A 41 -32.88 8.27 9.16
C VAL A 41 -33.79 7.06 9.46
N CYS A 42 -34.74 6.79 8.58
CA CYS A 42 -35.65 5.64 8.71
C CYS A 42 -35.10 4.36 8.10
N SER A 43 -34.02 4.44 7.30
CA SER A 43 -33.49 3.34 6.50
C SER A 43 -34.59 2.59 5.74
N ALA A 44 -35.50 3.35 5.13
CA ALA A 44 -36.69 2.81 4.46
C ALA A 44 -37.05 3.64 3.23
N ASP A 45 -37.57 2.95 2.21
CA ASP A 45 -38.12 3.57 1.01
C ASP A 45 -39.56 4.04 1.26
N ILE A 46 -39.86 5.26 0.79
CA ILE A 46 -41.14 5.93 0.94
C ILE A 46 -41.69 6.17 -0.46
N SER A 47 -42.96 5.83 -0.67
CA SER A 47 -43.64 6.14 -1.92
C SER A 47 -43.89 7.64 -2.01
N ILE A 48 -43.44 8.25 -3.09
CA ILE A 48 -43.63 9.67 -3.41
C ILE A 48 -44.48 9.86 -4.67
N GLY A 49 -45.02 8.77 -5.23
CA GLY A 49 -45.72 8.79 -6.50
C GLY A 49 -47.04 9.57 -6.48
N HIS A 50 -47.61 9.82 -5.30
CA HIS A 50 -48.90 10.49 -5.14
C HIS A 50 -48.77 12.01 -5.14
N SER A 51 -47.97 12.55 -4.22
CA SER A 51 -47.88 13.99 -3.97
C SER A 51 -46.44 14.47 -3.82
N GLY A 52 -45.45 13.62 -4.13
CA GLY A 52 -44.04 13.96 -4.24
C GLY A 52 -43.50 14.59 -2.95
N ARG A 53 -43.33 15.91 -3.02
CA ARG A 53 -42.88 16.78 -1.94
C ARG A 53 -43.71 16.62 -0.66
N PHE A 54 -45.04 16.55 -0.76
CA PHE A 54 -45.92 16.44 0.41
C PHE A 54 -45.76 15.10 1.13
N ASP A 55 -45.55 14.01 0.39
CA ASP A 55 -45.31 12.68 0.97
C ASP A 55 -44.00 12.66 1.78
N ILE A 56 -42.99 13.40 1.30
CA ILE A 56 -41.72 13.59 2.00
C ILE A 56 -41.93 14.41 3.28
N THR A 57 -42.62 15.54 3.20
CA THR A 57 -42.89 16.40 4.37
C THR A 57 -43.70 15.65 5.44
N SER A 58 -44.73 14.89 5.03
CA SER A 58 -45.55 14.07 5.93
C SER A 58 -44.73 12.94 6.58
N HIS A 59 -43.84 12.28 5.82
CA HIS A 59 -42.92 11.29 6.38
C HIS A 59 -42.02 11.90 7.46
N ILE A 60 -41.41 13.06 7.20
CA ILE A 60 -40.51 13.73 8.16
C ILE A 60 -41.27 14.17 9.41
N ALA A 61 -42.52 14.63 9.24
CA ALA A 61 -43.39 14.99 10.35
C ALA A 61 -43.87 13.79 11.19
N SER A 62 -43.77 12.56 10.67
CA SER A 62 -44.26 11.34 11.32
C SER A 62 -43.57 11.05 12.65
N ALA A 63 -44.33 10.51 13.62
CA ALA A 63 -43.80 10.12 14.93
C ALA A 63 -42.66 9.08 14.82
N LYS A 64 -42.70 8.20 13.82
CA LYS A 64 -41.66 7.20 13.55
C LYS A 64 -40.35 7.86 13.13
N HIS A 65 -40.41 8.87 12.27
CA HIS A 65 -39.23 9.63 11.84
C HIS A 65 -38.68 10.49 12.99
N LYS A 66 -39.54 11.23 13.69
CA LYS A 66 -39.15 12.06 14.85
C LYS A 66 -38.47 11.24 15.95
N LYS A 67 -39.05 10.10 16.36
CA LYS A 67 -38.47 9.21 17.38
C LYS A 67 -37.12 8.63 16.97
N ARG A 68 -36.93 8.31 15.68
CA ARG A 68 -35.62 7.83 15.16
C ARG A 68 -34.60 8.98 15.03
N GLY A 69 -35.05 10.17 14.64
CA GLY A 69 -34.21 11.38 14.58
C GLY A 69 -33.75 11.87 15.95
N GLU A 70 -34.61 11.78 16.97
CA GLU A 70 -34.28 12.06 18.37
C GLU A 70 -33.29 11.04 18.94
N CYS A 71 -33.49 9.76 18.61
CA CYS A 71 -32.54 8.70 18.97
C CYS A 71 -31.14 9.01 18.44
N TRP A 72 -31.01 9.53 17.20
CA TRP A 72 -29.72 9.98 16.64
C TRP A 72 -29.10 11.20 17.36
N LYS A 73 -29.91 12.12 17.91
CA LYS A 73 -29.41 13.27 18.68
C LYS A 73 -28.98 12.91 20.11
N GLN A 74 -29.46 11.79 20.66
CA GLN A 74 -29.20 11.36 22.04
C GLN A 74 -28.25 10.16 22.19
N MET A 75 -27.69 9.60 21.12
CA MET A 75 -26.73 8.49 21.27
C MET A 75 -25.36 8.98 21.76
N SER A 76 -25.20 9.10 23.08
CA SER A 76 -23.88 8.94 23.68
C SER A 76 -23.40 7.51 23.43
N ILE A 77 -22.16 7.36 22.96
CA ILE A 77 -21.46 6.08 22.77
C ILE A 77 -21.59 5.21 24.04
N SER A 78 -21.56 5.82 25.22
CA SER A 78 -21.72 5.13 26.52
C SER A 78 -23.05 4.39 26.67
N SER A 79 -24.14 4.86 26.04
CA SER A 79 -25.46 4.21 26.09
C SER A 79 -25.58 2.96 25.20
N MET A 80 -24.62 2.72 24.30
CA MET A 80 -24.55 1.51 23.47
C MET A 80 -23.85 0.33 24.16
N PHE A 81 -23.08 0.61 25.22
CA PHE A 81 -22.25 -0.38 25.93
C PHE A 81 -22.75 -0.72 27.34
N VAL A 82 -23.73 0.02 27.86
CA VAL A 82 -24.31 -0.21 29.19
C VAL A 82 -25.79 -0.56 29.05
N ALA A 83 -26.16 -1.78 29.44
CA ALA A 83 -27.57 -2.14 29.61
C ALA A 83 -28.18 -1.22 30.68
N LYS A 84 -29.40 -0.70 30.45
CA LYS A 84 -30.12 0.09 31.46
C LYS A 84 -30.20 -0.71 32.77
N GLY A 85 -29.44 -0.30 33.79
CA GLY A 85 -29.42 -0.90 35.12
C GLY A 85 -28.20 -1.76 35.47
N ALA A 86 -27.21 -1.91 34.57
CA ALA A 86 -25.96 -2.60 34.93
C ALA A 86 -25.05 -1.68 35.73
N SER A 87 -24.65 -2.11 36.93
CA SER A 87 -23.53 -1.49 37.66
C SER A 87 -22.25 -1.67 36.84
N ALA A 88 -21.28 -0.76 37.02
CA ALA A 88 -20.00 -0.77 36.31
C ALA A 88 -19.12 -2.03 36.56
N GLU A 89 -19.60 -3.00 37.34
CA GLU A 89 -18.88 -4.18 37.82
C GLU A 89 -19.52 -5.53 37.42
N ASP A 90 -20.47 -5.56 36.48
CA ASP A 90 -20.98 -6.85 35.98
C ASP A 90 -19.96 -7.55 35.05
N GLY A 91 -19.21 -8.50 35.62
CA GLY A 91 -18.20 -9.27 34.92
C GLY A 91 -18.71 -10.06 33.70
N HIS A 92 -20.01 -10.36 33.62
CA HIS A 92 -20.60 -11.03 32.44
C HIS A 92 -20.77 -10.05 31.27
N THR A 93 -21.33 -8.87 31.53
CA THR A 93 -21.52 -7.82 30.51
C THR A 93 -20.19 -7.38 29.88
N ASN A 94 -19.11 -7.32 30.66
CA ASN A 94 -17.77 -7.03 30.15
C ASN A 94 -17.22 -8.14 29.23
N LYS A 95 -17.45 -9.42 29.57
CA LYS A 95 -17.04 -10.56 28.74
C LYS A 95 -17.80 -10.60 27.40
N VAL A 96 -19.09 -10.27 27.40
CA VAL A 96 -19.89 -10.15 26.17
C VAL A 96 -19.36 -9.01 25.29
N THR A 97 -19.08 -7.84 25.88
CA THR A 97 -18.54 -6.69 25.15
C THR A 97 -17.16 -6.99 24.55
N TYR A 98 -16.31 -7.71 25.28
CA TYR A 98 -15.01 -8.17 24.79
C TYR A 98 -15.13 -9.12 23.58
N ALA A 99 -16.04 -10.11 23.66
CA ALA A 99 -16.31 -11.02 22.56
C ALA A 99 -16.84 -10.29 21.30
N GLU A 100 -17.71 -9.30 21.47
CA GLU A 100 -18.17 -8.45 20.37
C GLU A 100 -17.03 -7.62 19.76
N ALA A 101 -16.09 -7.14 20.58
CA ALA A 101 -14.93 -6.38 20.10
C ALA A 101 -13.99 -7.24 19.26
N LEU A 102 -13.71 -8.48 19.69
CA LEU A 102 -12.92 -9.46 18.92
C LEU A 102 -13.58 -9.78 17.58
N MET A 103 -14.90 -9.96 17.56
CA MET A 103 -15.65 -10.21 16.32
C MET A 103 -15.56 -9.02 15.36
N VAL A 104 -15.74 -7.78 15.86
CA VAL A 104 -15.66 -6.56 15.05
C VAL A 104 -14.25 -6.33 14.49
N ASP A 105 -13.23 -6.61 15.30
CA ASP A 105 -11.83 -6.55 14.89
C ASP A 105 -11.50 -7.57 13.79
N PHE A 106 -11.95 -8.81 13.94
CA PHE A 106 -11.79 -9.86 12.91
C PHE A 106 -12.44 -9.45 11.57
N ILE A 107 -13.67 -8.91 11.62
CA ILE A 107 -14.36 -8.39 10.42
C ILE A 107 -13.58 -7.19 9.84
N ALA A 108 -12.99 -6.32 10.66
CA ALA A 108 -12.19 -5.21 10.15
C ALA A 108 -10.91 -5.70 9.43
N GLN A 109 -10.21 -6.69 9.98
CA GLN A 109 -8.94 -7.21 9.45
C GLN A 109 -9.10 -8.00 8.15
N HIS A 110 -10.07 -8.91 8.09
CA HIS A 110 -10.25 -9.83 6.96
C HIS A 110 -11.11 -9.27 5.82
N ASN A 111 -11.52 -8.00 5.93
CA ASN A 111 -12.27 -7.33 4.89
C ASN A 111 -13.65 -7.96 4.53
N PRO A 112 -14.46 -8.62 5.39
CA PRO A 112 -15.87 -8.90 5.08
C PRO A 112 -16.74 -7.64 5.24
N SER A 113 -17.96 -7.66 4.71
CA SER A 113 -18.88 -6.51 4.87
C SER A 113 -19.27 -6.37 6.35
N LEU A 114 -19.32 -5.16 6.89
CA LEU A 114 -19.86 -4.92 8.25
C LEU A 114 -21.33 -5.36 8.39
N SER A 115 -22.05 -5.57 7.28
CA SER A 115 -23.38 -6.20 7.31
C SER A 115 -23.36 -7.67 7.75
N LEU A 116 -22.21 -8.33 7.68
CA LEU A 116 -22.02 -9.70 8.15
C LEU A 116 -22.25 -9.81 9.66
N ALA A 117 -21.98 -8.73 10.41
CA ALA A 117 -22.29 -8.64 11.83
C ALA A 117 -23.79 -8.73 12.14
N ASN A 118 -24.69 -8.57 11.16
CA ASN A 118 -26.11 -8.81 11.38
C ASN A 118 -26.45 -10.30 11.54
N SER A 119 -25.61 -11.20 11.01
CA SER A 119 -25.87 -12.64 10.96
C SER A 119 -24.89 -13.46 11.80
N VAL A 120 -23.67 -12.95 12.03
CA VAL A 120 -22.62 -13.66 12.78
C VAL A 120 -23.00 -13.92 14.25
N PRO A 121 -23.63 -13.00 15.00
CA PRO A 121 -24.06 -13.31 16.36
C PRO A 121 -25.03 -14.48 16.44
N GLU A 122 -25.98 -14.58 15.51
CA GLU A 122 -26.93 -15.71 15.44
C GLU A 122 -26.24 -17.01 15.06
N LEU A 123 -25.25 -16.95 14.15
CA LEU A 123 -24.41 -18.10 13.84
C LEU A 123 -23.63 -18.57 15.08
N ILE A 124 -22.97 -17.68 15.81
CA ILE A 124 -22.21 -18.02 17.02
C ILE A 124 -23.11 -18.62 18.10
N LYS A 125 -24.34 -18.12 18.28
CA LYS A 125 -25.35 -18.72 19.18
C LYS A 125 -25.69 -20.16 18.79
N SER A 126 -25.82 -20.43 17.49
CA SER A 126 -26.09 -21.78 16.99
C SER A 126 -24.89 -22.73 17.12
N MET A 127 -23.67 -22.20 16.97
CA MET A 127 -22.43 -22.97 17.11
C MET A 127 -22.11 -23.30 18.57
N CYS A 128 -22.45 -22.40 19.50
CA CYS A 128 -22.12 -22.51 20.92
C CYS A 128 -23.38 -22.34 21.80
N PRO A 129 -24.32 -23.29 21.78
CA PRO A 129 -25.63 -23.16 22.45
C PRO A 129 -25.56 -23.24 23.98
N ASP A 130 -24.45 -23.70 24.54
CA ASP A 130 -24.16 -23.81 25.98
C ASP A 130 -23.54 -22.53 26.55
N SER A 131 -22.87 -21.72 25.72
CA SER A 131 -22.19 -20.50 26.15
C SER A 131 -23.15 -19.36 26.51
N SER A 132 -23.09 -18.89 27.75
CA SER A 132 -23.83 -17.71 28.21
C SER A 132 -23.39 -16.44 27.47
N ILE A 133 -22.11 -16.33 27.12
CA ILE A 133 -21.56 -15.20 26.36
C ILE A 133 -22.13 -15.19 24.95
N ALA A 134 -22.16 -16.35 24.27
CA ALA A 134 -22.68 -16.47 22.91
C ALA A 134 -24.16 -16.07 22.83
N LYS A 135 -24.98 -16.53 23.79
CA LYS A 135 -26.41 -16.20 23.90
C LYS A 135 -26.66 -14.69 23.97
N ASP A 136 -25.78 -13.97 24.65
CA ASP A 136 -25.93 -12.55 24.89
C ASP A 136 -25.22 -11.65 23.86
N LEU A 137 -24.55 -12.21 22.85
CA LEU A 137 -23.99 -11.46 21.73
C LEU A 137 -25.09 -10.69 20.99
N LYS A 138 -24.99 -9.35 21.01
CA LYS A 138 -25.94 -8.42 20.41
C LYS A 138 -25.16 -7.31 19.69
N CYS A 139 -24.41 -7.70 18.67
CA CYS A 139 -23.57 -6.80 17.87
C CYS A 139 -23.91 -6.87 16.38
N ALA A 140 -24.83 -6.01 15.96
CA ALA A 140 -25.21 -5.80 14.56
C ALA A 140 -24.45 -4.62 13.93
N ARG A 141 -24.68 -4.37 12.63
CA ARG A 141 -23.93 -3.38 11.81
C ARG A 141 -23.70 -2.02 12.48
N SER A 142 -24.73 -1.44 13.12
CA SER A 142 -24.63 -0.12 13.76
C SER A 142 -23.64 -0.12 14.93
N LYS A 143 -23.76 -1.12 15.82
CA LYS A 143 -22.86 -1.32 16.96
C LYS A 143 -21.45 -1.66 16.48
N SER A 144 -21.31 -2.52 15.49
CA SER A 144 -20.01 -2.83 14.87
C SER A 144 -19.35 -1.58 14.28
N THR A 145 -20.10 -0.72 13.58
CA THR A 145 -19.57 0.53 13.01
C THR A 145 -19.07 1.49 14.10
N ALA A 146 -19.81 1.60 15.21
CA ALA A 146 -19.39 2.42 16.35
C ALA A 146 -18.13 1.84 17.03
N MET A 147 -18.11 0.52 17.27
CA MET A 147 -16.95 -0.18 17.83
C MET A 147 -15.71 -0.07 16.94
N THR A 148 -15.85 -0.22 15.62
CA THR A 148 -14.74 -0.01 14.65
C THR A 148 -14.13 1.38 14.80
N LYS A 149 -14.96 2.43 14.98
CA LYS A 149 -14.45 3.80 15.18
C LYS A 149 -13.69 3.92 16.50
N GLU A 150 -14.23 3.42 17.61
CA GLU A 150 -13.55 3.49 18.91
C GLU A 150 -12.26 2.67 18.94
N LEU A 151 -12.27 1.44 18.43
CA LEU A 151 -11.05 0.62 18.28
C LEU A 151 -10.01 1.33 17.42
N SER A 152 -10.42 2.06 16.37
CA SER A 152 -9.50 2.83 15.54
C SER A 152 -8.87 4.00 16.29
N LYS A 153 -9.56 4.63 17.25
CA LYS A 153 -8.98 5.69 18.09
C LYS A 153 -7.88 5.13 18.97
N VAL A 154 -8.12 4.00 19.64
CA VAL A 154 -7.11 3.33 20.48
C VAL A 154 -5.87 2.96 19.65
N VAL A 155 -6.06 2.47 18.43
CA VAL A 155 -4.94 2.17 17.51
C VAL A 155 -4.24 3.43 17.03
N LYS A 156 -4.96 4.51 16.74
CA LYS A 156 -4.38 5.81 16.40
C LYS A 156 -3.58 6.39 17.55
N GLU A 157 -4.09 6.31 18.77
CA GLU A 157 -3.39 6.75 19.98
C GLU A 157 -2.11 5.95 20.17
N SER A 158 -2.17 4.62 20.03
CA SER A 158 -0.99 3.75 20.01
C SER A 158 -0.01 4.11 18.89
N LEU A 159 -0.50 4.39 17.67
CA LEU A 159 0.31 4.86 16.56
C LEU A 159 0.96 6.21 16.86
N VAL A 160 0.22 7.17 17.41
CA VAL A 160 0.73 8.49 17.82
C VAL A 160 1.78 8.32 18.92
N ASP A 161 1.58 7.42 19.85
CA ASP A 161 2.55 7.07 20.87
C ASP A 161 3.81 6.44 20.27
N ARG A 162 3.68 5.55 19.28
CA ARG A 162 4.81 5.00 18.52
C ARG A 162 5.54 6.10 17.74
N MET A 163 4.81 7.01 17.11
CA MET A 163 5.37 8.18 16.42
C MET A 163 6.14 9.12 17.36
N LYS A 164 5.72 9.22 18.62
CA LYS A 164 6.44 9.99 19.66
C LYS A 164 7.69 9.27 20.19
N LYS A 165 7.75 7.93 20.08
CA LYS A 165 8.75 7.05 20.73
C LYS A 165 9.80 6.48 19.77
N GLY A 166 9.71 6.74 18.47
CA GLY A 166 10.64 6.22 17.47
C GLY A 166 10.43 6.82 16.07
N PRO A 167 11.36 6.56 15.14
CA PRO A 167 11.26 7.07 13.77
C PRO A 167 10.05 6.46 13.06
N PHE A 168 9.40 7.28 12.25
CA PHE A 168 8.29 6.88 11.41
C PHE A 168 8.42 7.53 10.05
N THR A 169 7.95 6.85 9.01
CA THR A 169 7.82 7.44 7.68
C THR A 169 6.38 7.86 7.46
N ILE A 170 6.18 9.01 6.82
CA ILE A 170 4.86 9.42 6.34
C ILE A 170 4.90 9.33 4.83
N SER A 171 3.94 8.62 4.24
CA SER A 171 3.72 8.61 2.81
C SER A 171 2.31 9.13 2.53
N THR A 172 2.18 9.99 1.54
CA THR A 172 0.89 10.50 1.07
C THR A 172 0.91 10.45 -0.44
N ASP A 173 -0.19 10.04 -1.04
CA ASP A 173 -0.37 10.10 -2.49
C ASP A 173 -1.87 10.33 -2.78
N GLY A 174 -2.16 11.05 -3.87
CA GLY A 174 -3.51 11.46 -4.24
C GLY A 174 -4.21 10.39 -5.06
N SER A 175 -5.33 9.85 -4.58
CA SER A 175 -6.18 8.97 -5.38
C SER A 175 -7.24 9.78 -6.14
N ASN A 176 -7.21 9.70 -7.47
CA ASN A 176 -8.19 10.30 -8.38
C ASN A 176 -9.25 9.30 -8.88
N ASP A 177 -9.16 8.01 -8.50
CA ASP A 177 -9.99 6.92 -9.04
C ASP A 177 -11.43 6.91 -8.51
N MET A 178 -11.77 7.80 -7.58
CA MET A 178 -13.11 7.92 -7.02
C MET A 178 -13.78 9.16 -7.60
N GLU A 179 -14.68 8.96 -8.58
CA GLU A 179 -15.36 9.99 -9.39
C GLU A 179 -15.95 11.20 -8.62
N LYS A 180 -16.14 11.11 -7.30
CA LYS A 180 -16.81 12.12 -6.46
C LYS A 180 -15.96 12.74 -5.34
N SER A 181 -14.75 12.22 -5.06
CA SER A 181 -13.89 12.78 -4.00
C SER A 181 -12.43 12.37 -4.18
N LYS A 182 -11.54 13.35 -4.28
CA LYS A 182 -10.09 13.12 -4.18
C LYS A 182 -9.75 12.71 -2.74
N LEU A 183 -9.05 11.60 -2.57
CA LEU A 183 -8.58 11.14 -1.26
C LEU A 183 -7.07 11.36 -1.18
N PHE A 184 -6.62 11.93 -0.06
CA PHE A 184 -5.21 12.10 0.30
C PHE A 184 -4.92 11.33 1.59
N PRO A 185 -4.82 9.99 1.53
CA PRO A 185 -4.47 9.20 2.69
C PRO A 185 -3.06 9.53 3.18
N ILE A 186 -2.93 9.81 4.46
CA ILE A 186 -1.65 9.91 5.15
C ILE A 186 -1.36 8.53 5.75
N VAL A 187 -0.37 7.84 5.19
CA VAL A 187 0.11 6.54 5.65
C VAL A 187 1.30 6.79 6.55
N VAL A 188 1.21 6.35 7.80
CA VAL A 188 2.32 6.42 8.75
C VAL A 188 2.87 5.02 8.95
N ARG A 189 4.16 4.85 8.66
CA ARG A 189 4.90 3.60 8.82
C ARG A 189 5.84 3.71 10.01
N THR A 190 5.82 2.70 10.86
CA THR A 190 6.69 2.51 12.02
C THR A 190 7.26 1.09 11.89
N GLU A 191 8.50 0.81 12.26
CA GLU A 191 9.12 -0.53 12.06
C GLU A 191 8.36 -1.68 12.74
N VAL A 192 7.98 -2.74 12.00
CA VAL A 192 7.63 -4.12 12.45
C VAL A 192 7.75 -5.13 11.27
N ALA A 193 8.02 -6.42 11.54
CA ALA A 193 8.32 -7.50 10.57
C ALA A 193 7.13 -8.44 10.17
N ASP A 194 6.93 -8.51 8.85
CA ASP A 194 6.35 -9.49 7.88
C ASP A 194 5.04 -10.32 8.02
N LYS A 195 4.58 -10.76 6.82
CA LYS A 195 3.20 -10.90 6.28
C LYS A 195 2.70 -12.35 6.10
N THR A 196 1.39 -12.53 5.82
CA THR A 196 0.90 -13.40 4.71
C THR A 196 -0.52 -13.03 4.24
N LEU A 197 -0.80 -13.16 2.93
CA LEU A 197 -2.13 -13.01 2.30
C LEU A 197 -2.19 -13.84 1.00
N ALA A 198 -3.30 -14.53 0.73
CA ALA A 198 -3.51 -15.36 -0.47
C ALA A 198 -4.68 -14.88 -1.37
N PRO A 199 -4.72 -15.22 -2.68
CA PRO A 199 -5.61 -14.63 -3.70
C PRO A 199 -6.65 -15.61 -4.28
N ASN A 200 -7.62 -15.12 -5.09
CA ASN A 200 -8.38 -15.95 -6.04
C ASN A 200 -9.05 -15.13 -7.18
N ALA A 201 -9.04 -15.68 -8.40
CA ALA A 201 -9.90 -15.26 -9.54
C ALA A 201 -10.02 -16.39 -10.61
N SER A 202 -11.20 -16.59 -11.21
CA SER A 202 -11.39 -17.54 -12.33
C SER A 202 -12.51 -17.12 -13.32
N LYS A 203 -12.14 -17.11 -14.62
CA LYS A 203 -12.96 -17.31 -15.85
C LYS A 203 -12.14 -17.09 -17.15
N LYS A 204 -10.93 -16.49 -17.07
CA LYS A 204 -9.93 -16.39 -18.16
C LYS A 204 -9.13 -17.69 -18.45
N ALA A 205 -9.23 -18.69 -17.57
CA ALA A 205 -8.33 -19.84 -17.52
C ALA A 205 -8.43 -20.78 -18.74
N SER A 206 -9.61 -20.93 -19.34
CA SER A 206 -9.82 -21.93 -20.40
C SER A 206 -9.18 -21.55 -21.75
N LYS A 207 -9.17 -20.26 -22.09
CA LYS A 207 -8.52 -19.73 -23.32
C LYS A 207 -6.99 -19.62 -23.16
N ILE A 208 -6.54 -19.44 -21.91
CA ILE A 208 -5.12 -19.52 -21.54
C ILE A 208 -4.66 -20.97 -21.66
N LEU A 209 -5.42 -21.95 -21.16
CA LEU A 209 -5.08 -23.38 -21.20
C LEU A 209 -4.83 -23.89 -22.63
N GLU A 210 -5.61 -23.43 -23.60
CA GLU A 210 -5.45 -23.81 -25.01
C GLU A 210 -4.20 -23.18 -25.66
N THR A 211 -3.92 -21.91 -25.35
CA THR A 211 -2.69 -21.21 -25.76
C THR A 211 -1.44 -21.81 -25.11
N LEU A 212 -1.53 -22.23 -23.84
CA LEU A 212 -0.45 -22.89 -23.08
C LEU A 212 -0.10 -24.29 -23.62
N ARG A 213 -1.03 -24.96 -24.33
CA ARG A 213 -0.81 -26.28 -24.97
C ARG A 213 -0.01 -26.20 -26.27
N SER A 214 0.16 -25.00 -26.85
CA SER A 214 0.99 -24.82 -28.04
C SER A 214 2.48 -25.07 -27.72
N ARG A 215 3.13 -25.87 -28.56
CA ARG A 215 4.55 -26.27 -28.41
C ARG A 215 5.50 -25.07 -28.50
N SER A 216 5.15 -24.08 -29.32
CA SER A 216 5.85 -22.79 -29.41
C SER A 216 5.69 -21.99 -28.12
N THR A 217 4.48 -21.91 -27.57
CA THR A 217 4.21 -21.21 -26.31
C THR A 217 5.00 -21.81 -25.15
N ARG A 218 5.16 -23.14 -25.11
CA ARG A 218 5.98 -23.82 -24.09
C ARG A 218 7.43 -23.33 -24.09
N LEU A 219 8.03 -23.16 -25.28
CA LEU A 219 9.38 -22.60 -25.43
C LEU A 219 9.45 -21.14 -24.91
N TYR A 220 8.46 -20.30 -25.24
CA TYR A 220 8.40 -18.94 -24.70
C TYR A 220 8.21 -18.91 -23.18
N ILE A 221 7.39 -19.80 -22.61
CA ILE A 221 7.20 -19.88 -21.16
C ILE A 221 8.49 -20.30 -20.47
N MET A 222 9.23 -21.27 -21.02
CA MET A 222 10.54 -21.66 -20.49
C MET A 222 11.49 -20.47 -20.45
N PHE A 223 11.59 -19.73 -21.55
CA PHE A 223 12.39 -18.51 -21.63
C PHE A 223 11.94 -17.43 -20.64
N LEU A 224 10.64 -17.17 -20.54
CA LEU A 224 10.09 -16.18 -19.60
C LEU A 224 10.28 -16.61 -18.15
N SER A 225 10.11 -17.89 -17.82
CA SER A 225 10.34 -18.41 -16.47
C SER A 225 11.77 -18.26 -16.00
N TYR A 226 12.73 -18.31 -16.93
CA TYR A 226 14.12 -17.99 -16.69
C TYR A 226 14.34 -16.48 -16.54
N THR A 227 13.75 -15.68 -17.43
CA THR A 227 14.03 -14.24 -17.55
C THR A 227 13.30 -13.39 -16.50
N ILE A 228 12.16 -13.84 -15.97
CA ILE A 228 11.46 -13.16 -14.87
C ILE A 228 12.30 -13.15 -13.59
N LYS A 229 13.09 -14.21 -13.34
CA LYS A 229 13.96 -14.30 -12.17
C LYS A 229 15.02 -13.21 -12.10
N LEU A 230 15.32 -12.55 -13.22
CA LEU A 230 16.26 -11.43 -13.27
C LEU A 230 15.76 -10.22 -12.50
N PHE A 231 14.45 -10.07 -12.41
CA PHE A 231 13.80 -8.96 -11.74
C PHE A 231 13.69 -9.19 -10.24
N ASP A 232 13.80 -10.44 -9.75
CA ASP A 232 13.56 -10.78 -8.35
C ASP A 232 14.47 -9.99 -7.40
N SER A 233 15.77 -9.84 -7.72
CA SER A 233 16.67 -9.07 -6.87
C SER A 233 16.32 -7.57 -6.84
N PHE A 234 15.91 -7.01 -7.98
CA PHE A 234 15.50 -5.62 -8.09
C PHE A 234 14.17 -5.37 -7.37
N LEU A 235 13.21 -6.28 -7.53
CA LEU A 235 11.91 -6.24 -6.87
C LEU A 235 12.07 -6.41 -5.36
N THR A 236 12.95 -7.29 -4.90
CA THR A 236 13.25 -7.49 -3.47
C THR A 236 13.80 -6.20 -2.85
N VAL A 237 14.62 -5.44 -3.57
CA VAL A 237 15.07 -4.11 -3.12
C VAL A 237 13.89 -3.14 -3.03
N ASN A 238 13.01 -3.11 -4.03
CA ASN A 238 11.86 -2.21 -4.08
C ASN A 238 10.70 -2.56 -3.11
N GLN A 239 10.62 -3.83 -2.68
CA GLN A 239 9.61 -4.34 -1.76
C GLN A 239 10.11 -4.39 -0.31
N SER A 240 11.36 -3.99 -0.08
CA SER A 240 12.00 -4.02 1.23
C SER A 240 11.33 -3.04 2.18
N ASP A 241 11.07 -3.49 3.41
CA ASP A 241 10.57 -2.62 4.46
C ASP A 241 11.70 -1.74 5.05
N SER A 242 12.95 -2.18 5.00
CA SER A 242 14.13 -1.38 5.36
C SER A 242 14.54 -0.38 4.27
N PRO A 243 15.12 0.78 4.62
CA PRO A 243 15.48 1.83 3.68
C PRO A 243 16.60 1.37 2.73
N LYS A 244 16.30 1.31 1.43
CA LYS A 244 17.26 0.90 0.39
C LYS A 244 17.47 1.93 -0.73
N ALA A 245 17.13 3.20 -0.48
CA ALA A 245 17.30 4.28 -1.47
C ALA A 245 18.76 4.39 -1.94
N HIS A 246 19.71 4.23 -1.01
CA HIS A 246 21.15 4.21 -1.29
C HIS A 246 21.58 3.07 -2.24
N LYS A 247 20.85 1.95 -2.28
CA LYS A 247 21.13 0.81 -3.19
C LYS A 247 20.42 0.93 -4.54
N MET A 248 19.52 1.91 -4.72
CA MET A 248 18.62 1.97 -5.87
C MET A 248 19.37 2.10 -7.19
N GLN A 249 20.30 3.04 -7.30
CA GLN A 249 21.07 3.23 -8.54
C GLN A 249 21.85 1.97 -8.92
N ASN A 250 22.56 1.38 -7.94
CA ASN A 250 23.34 0.15 -8.16
C ASN A 250 22.42 -1.01 -8.55
N SER A 251 21.24 -1.12 -7.95
CA SER A 251 20.24 -2.14 -8.30
C SER A 251 19.73 -1.97 -9.73
N CYS A 252 19.39 -0.75 -10.17
CA CYS A 252 19.01 -0.45 -11.55
C CYS A 252 20.13 -0.81 -12.54
N ARG A 253 21.37 -0.38 -12.27
CA ARG A 253 22.53 -0.66 -13.12
C ARG A 253 22.82 -2.17 -13.20
N LYS A 254 22.74 -2.87 -12.07
CA LYS A 254 22.92 -4.32 -12.02
C LYS A 254 21.87 -5.05 -12.87
N LEU A 255 20.59 -4.70 -12.73
CA LEU A 255 19.51 -5.30 -13.52
C LEU A 255 19.74 -5.13 -15.04
N ILE A 256 20.12 -3.93 -15.46
CA ILE A 256 20.42 -3.66 -16.87
C ILE A 256 21.64 -4.44 -17.33
N ARG A 257 22.69 -4.54 -16.49
CA ARG A 257 23.88 -5.34 -16.80
C ARG A 257 23.54 -6.79 -16.99
N ASP A 258 22.78 -7.33 -16.05
CA ASP A 258 22.32 -8.70 -16.08
C ASP A 258 21.53 -8.96 -17.38
N ILE A 259 20.65 -8.06 -17.79
CA ILE A 259 19.96 -8.20 -19.08
C ILE A 259 20.93 -8.12 -20.27
N LEU A 260 21.79 -7.10 -20.32
CA LEU A 260 22.73 -6.89 -21.43
C LEU A 260 23.66 -8.09 -21.66
N VAL A 261 24.25 -8.68 -20.62
CA VAL A 261 25.20 -9.80 -20.77
C VAL A 261 24.58 -11.05 -21.41
N ARG A 262 23.25 -11.14 -21.47
CA ARG A 262 22.53 -12.28 -22.06
C ARG A 262 22.47 -12.22 -23.59
N PHE A 263 22.53 -11.02 -24.18
CA PHE A 263 22.38 -10.84 -25.63
C PHE A 263 23.45 -9.96 -26.29
N VAL A 264 24.30 -9.28 -25.51
CA VAL A 264 25.39 -8.43 -25.98
C VAL A 264 26.74 -9.12 -25.77
N VAL A 265 27.65 -9.00 -26.74
CA VAL A 265 29.00 -9.59 -26.68
C VAL A 265 29.88 -8.90 -25.63
N PRO A 266 30.77 -9.62 -24.91
CA PRO A 266 31.63 -9.03 -23.89
C PRO A 266 32.51 -7.86 -24.40
N ALA A 267 32.97 -7.93 -25.65
CA ALA A 267 33.78 -6.88 -26.26
C ALA A 267 33.08 -5.51 -26.31
N ALA A 268 31.74 -5.47 -26.34
CA ALA A 268 30.97 -4.23 -26.34
C ALA A 268 30.98 -3.50 -24.99
N PHE A 269 31.39 -4.16 -23.89
CA PHE A 269 31.48 -3.58 -22.55
C PHE A 269 32.88 -2.99 -22.24
N GLY A 270 33.84 -3.07 -23.18
CA GLY A 270 35.23 -2.67 -22.95
C GLY A 270 35.44 -1.15 -22.77
N GLY A 271 36.49 -0.80 -22.01
CA GLY A 271 37.02 0.57 -21.92
C GLY A 271 36.49 1.45 -20.80
N GLY A 272 35.96 0.89 -19.70
CA GLY A 272 35.44 1.68 -18.58
C GLY A 272 34.15 2.46 -18.89
N LYS A 273 33.49 2.12 -19.99
CA LYS A 273 32.23 2.75 -20.42
C LYS A 273 31.14 2.50 -19.39
N SER A 274 30.31 3.52 -19.16
CA SER A 274 29.15 3.37 -18.29
C SER A 274 28.15 2.43 -18.95
N ILE A 275 27.27 1.82 -18.17
CA ILE A 275 26.34 0.82 -18.71
C ILE A 275 25.35 1.41 -19.72
N GLU A 276 25.10 2.70 -19.56
CA GLU A 276 24.28 3.56 -20.39
C GLU A 276 24.89 3.74 -21.80
N ASP A 277 26.22 3.60 -21.92
CA ASP A 277 26.98 3.83 -23.16
C ASP A 277 27.19 2.56 -23.99
N VAL A 278 26.72 1.40 -23.51
CA VAL A 278 26.83 0.13 -24.22
C VAL A 278 25.96 0.19 -25.47
N ASN A 279 26.57 0.11 -26.66
CA ASN A 279 25.84 0.12 -27.92
C ASN A 279 25.23 -1.26 -28.23
N TYR A 280 24.13 -1.59 -27.56
CA TYR A 280 23.39 -2.85 -27.74
C TYR A 280 22.44 -2.84 -28.96
N LYS A 281 22.37 -1.75 -29.72
CA LYS A 281 21.57 -1.63 -30.95
C LYS A 281 22.35 -2.04 -32.20
N SER A 282 23.68 -1.99 -32.14
CA SER A 282 24.54 -2.44 -33.22
C SER A 282 24.49 -3.96 -33.37
N LYS A 283 24.19 -4.44 -34.58
CA LYS A 283 24.19 -5.88 -34.91
C LYS A 283 25.53 -6.57 -34.61
N TYR A 284 26.65 -5.83 -34.73
CA TYR A 284 28.00 -6.33 -34.44
C TYR A 284 28.25 -6.58 -32.96
N ASN A 285 27.49 -5.92 -32.08
CA ASN A 285 27.61 -6.08 -30.64
C ASN A 285 26.63 -7.12 -30.09
N LEU A 286 25.76 -7.69 -30.92
CA LEU A 286 24.81 -8.72 -30.52
C LEU A 286 25.44 -10.09 -30.63
N LYS A 287 25.15 -10.95 -29.65
CA LYS A 287 25.53 -12.37 -29.69
C LYS A 287 24.84 -13.09 -30.85
N HIS A 288 25.51 -14.11 -31.39
CA HIS A 288 24.89 -15.07 -32.28
C HIS A 288 23.83 -15.90 -31.56
N ASP A 289 22.89 -16.47 -32.31
CA ASP A 289 21.71 -17.15 -31.75
C ASP A 289 22.08 -18.27 -30.77
N LYS A 290 23.16 -19.01 -31.05
CA LYS A 290 23.69 -20.10 -30.20
C LYS A 290 24.33 -19.60 -28.89
N ASP A 291 24.77 -18.35 -28.86
CA ASP A 291 25.47 -17.75 -27.72
C ASP A 291 24.52 -16.92 -26.84
N LEU A 292 23.25 -16.76 -27.25
CA LEU A 292 22.22 -16.11 -26.45
C LEU A 292 21.94 -16.92 -25.19
N ILE A 293 21.88 -16.24 -24.05
CA ILE A 293 21.56 -16.87 -22.77
C ILE A 293 20.05 -16.86 -22.57
N ILE A 294 19.39 -17.95 -22.99
CA ILE A 294 17.92 -18.12 -22.98
C ILE A 294 17.39 -19.07 -21.88
N GLY A 295 18.29 -19.54 -21.01
CA GLY A 295 18.01 -20.55 -19.99
C GLY A 295 18.14 -21.98 -20.52
N GLU A 296 18.64 -22.88 -19.68
CA GLU A 296 18.99 -24.25 -20.06
C GLU A 296 17.78 -25.05 -20.56
N MET A 297 16.64 -24.90 -19.90
CA MET A 297 15.39 -25.56 -20.32
C MET A 297 14.98 -25.19 -21.74
N SER A 298 15.11 -23.92 -22.12
CA SER A 298 14.80 -23.44 -23.48
C SER A 298 15.80 -24.01 -24.50
N ARG A 299 17.08 -24.09 -24.13
CA ARG A 299 18.16 -24.62 -24.98
C ARG A 299 17.96 -26.10 -25.27
N VAL A 300 17.81 -26.92 -24.23
CA VAL A 300 17.55 -28.37 -24.34
C VAL A 300 16.27 -28.65 -25.14
N PHE A 301 15.24 -27.79 -25.00
CA PHE A 301 14.00 -27.91 -25.77
C PHE A 301 14.20 -27.66 -27.28
N ILE A 302 15.08 -26.73 -27.65
CA ILE A 302 15.45 -26.45 -29.04
C ILE A 302 16.39 -27.52 -29.60
N GLU A 303 17.34 -28.03 -28.81
CA GLU A 303 18.25 -29.11 -29.22
C GLU A 303 17.47 -30.38 -29.57
N ASN A 304 16.40 -30.67 -28.81
CA ASN A 304 15.47 -31.77 -29.09
C ASN A 304 14.28 -31.36 -30.00
N LYS A 305 14.49 -30.44 -30.95
CA LYS A 305 13.42 -29.86 -31.79
C LYS A 305 12.51 -30.89 -32.48
N GLU A 306 13.07 -32.00 -32.96
CA GLU A 306 12.33 -33.05 -33.68
C GLU A 306 11.35 -33.78 -32.74
N SER A 307 11.83 -34.19 -31.57
CA SER A 307 11.00 -34.83 -30.53
C SER A 307 9.97 -33.88 -29.92
N ASN A 308 10.29 -32.58 -29.90
CA ASN A 308 9.41 -31.53 -29.38
C ASN A 308 8.47 -30.93 -30.43
N GLY A 309 8.49 -31.41 -31.68
CA GLY A 309 7.63 -30.94 -32.76
C GLY A 309 7.80 -29.46 -33.11
N LEU A 310 9.04 -28.95 -33.04
CA LEU A 310 9.42 -27.61 -33.45
C LEU A 310 9.99 -27.63 -34.88
N ASN A 311 9.54 -26.71 -35.73
CA ASN A 311 10.14 -26.48 -37.04
C ASN A 311 11.26 -25.43 -36.96
N GLU A 312 12.16 -25.41 -37.96
CA GLU A 312 13.29 -24.48 -37.95
C GLU A 312 12.87 -23.01 -38.05
N GLU A 313 11.78 -22.74 -38.76
CA GLU A 313 11.23 -21.40 -38.91
C GLU A 313 10.81 -20.81 -37.55
N LYS A 314 10.09 -21.57 -36.72
CA LYS A 314 9.69 -21.13 -35.36
C LYS A 314 10.89 -20.95 -34.44
N VAL A 315 11.96 -21.71 -34.62
CA VAL A 315 13.21 -21.52 -33.85
C VAL A 315 13.89 -20.21 -34.25
N LYS A 316 13.95 -19.89 -35.55
CA LYS A 316 14.46 -18.59 -36.05
C LYS A 316 13.61 -17.43 -35.51
N ASP A 317 12.29 -17.56 -35.57
CA ASP A 317 11.36 -16.56 -35.02
C ASP A 317 11.53 -16.40 -33.51
N PHE A 318 11.75 -17.50 -32.79
CA PHE A 318 12.03 -17.46 -31.37
C PHE A 318 13.29 -16.63 -31.05
N TYR A 319 14.41 -16.87 -31.72
CA TYR A 319 15.62 -16.09 -31.50
C TYR A 319 15.46 -14.61 -31.87
N LYS A 320 14.73 -14.32 -32.96
CA LYS A 320 14.35 -12.94 -33.32
C LYS A 320 13.55 -12.27 -32.19
N HIS A 321 12.56 -12.97 -31.64
CA HIS A 321 11.75 -12.47 -30.53
C HIS A 321 12.53 -12.32 -29.23
N VAL A 322 13.50 -13.20 -28.94
CA VAL A 322 14.40 -13.07 -27.77
C VAL A 322 15.25 -11.81 -27.87
N LYS A 323 15.87 -11.56 -29.03
CA LYS A 323 16.66 -10.33 -29.25
C LYS A 323 15.79 -9.10 -29.09
N LEU A 324 14.61 -9.10 -29.73
CA LEU A 324 13.64 -8.01 -29.62
C LEU A 324 13.22 -7.79 -28.16
N TYR A 325 12.88 -8.86 -27.43
CA TYR A 325 12.51 -8.81 -26.02
C TYR A 325 13.59 -8.10 -25.18
N PHE A 326 14.85 -8.54 -25.29
CA PHE A 326 15.93 -7.95 -24.50
C PHE A 326 16.24 -6.51 -24.90
N THR A 327 16.23 -6.20 -26.20
CA THR A 327 16.40 -4.82 -26.69
C THR A 327 15.29 -3.91 -26.18
N THR A 328 14.02 -4.30 -26.34
CA THR A 328 12.86 -3.51 -25.88
C THR A 328 12.85 -3.37 -24.35
N CYS A 329 13.19 -4.42 -23.62
CA CYS A 329 13.31 -4.36 -22.16
C CYS A 329 14.40 -3.37 -21.72
N THR A 330 15.56 -3.41 -22.38
CA THR A 330 16.69 -2.51 -22.10
C THR A 330 16.33 -1.06 -22.45
N ASP A 331 15.73 -0.81 -23.61
CA ASP A 331 15.25 0.52 -24.02
C ASP A 331 14.26 1.09 -22.98
N TYR A 332 13.31 0.27 -22.54
CA TYR A 332 12.32 0.67 -21.53
C TYR A 332 12.99 1.00 -20.19
N MET A 333 13.95 0.18 -19.74
CA MET A 333 14.66 0.42 -18.49
C MET A 333 15.51 1.69 -18.53
N ILE A 334 16.29 1.88 -19.58
CA ILE A 334 17.14 3.08 -19.73
C ILE A 334 16.29 4.35 -19.78
N LYS A 335 15.11 4.28 -20.40
CA LYS A 335 14.19 5.42 -20.48
C LYS A 335 13.49 5.75 -19.15
N ASN A 336 13.08 4.74 -18.38
CA ASN A 336 12.17 4.94 -17.25
C ASN A 336 12.83 4.81 -15.87
N LEU A 337 13.99 4.17 -15.75
CA LEU A 337 14.70 4.05 -14.48
C LEU A 337 15.64 5.23 -14.27
N PRO A 338 15.78 5.73 -13.02
CA PRO A 338 16.63 6.88 -12.69
C PRO A 338 18.12 6.48 -12.59
N ILE A 339 18.67 5.87 -13.65
CA ILE A 339 20.02 5.27 -13.63
C ILE A 339 21.11 6.36 -13.62
N SER A 340 20.88 7.42 -14.39
CA SER A 340 21.80 8.58 -14.50
C SER A 340 21.46 9.71 -13.54
N ASP A 341 20.51 9.49 -12.61
CA ASP A 341 20.08 10.52 -11.67
C ASP A 341 21.23 10.91 -10.72
N PRO A 342 21.68 12.18 -10.73
CA PRO A 342 22.79 12.62 -9.89
C PRO A 342 22.51 12.44 -8.40
N PHE A 343 21.25 12.62 -7.99
CA PHE A 343 20.87 12.51 -6.59
C PHE A 343 21.05 11.08 -6.07
N LEU A 344 20.53 10.07 -6.78
CA LEU A 344 20.74 8.66 -6.44
C LEU A 344 22.22 8.25 -6.55
N LYS A 345 22.97 8.86 -7.47
CA LYS A 345 24.43 8.66 -7.57
C LYS A 345 25.15 9.06 -6.29
N HIS A 346 24.84 10.24 -5.76
CA HIS A 346 25.44 10.69 -4.52
C HIS A 346 24.91 9.87 -3.33
N LEU A 347 23.64 9.44 -3.34
CA LEU A 347 22.97 8.77 -2.22
C LEU A 347 23.62 7.45 -1.80
N ALA A 348 24.37 6.81 -2.69
CA ALA A 348 25.18 5.64 -2.34
C ALA A 348 26.25 5.90 -1.27
N VAL A 349 26.51 7.16 -0.88
CA VAL A 349 27.34 7.48 0.31
C VAL A 349 26.72 7.00 1.63
N ALA A 350 25.40 6.78 1.66
CA ALA A 350 24.68 6.20 2.79
C ALA A 350 24.65 4.66 2.77
N ASP A 351 25.41 4.02 1.87
CA ASP A 351 25.62 2.57 1.90
C ASP A 351 26.88 2.25 2.74
N PRO A 352 26.75 1.53 3.87
CA PRO A 352 27.89 1.20 4.73
C PRO A 352 29.05 0.55 3.97
N ASP A 353 28.71 -0.33 3.01
CA ASP A 353 29.69 -1.06 2.19
C ASP A 353 30.50 -0.13 1.27
N MET A 354 29.96 1.05 0.96
CA MET A 354 30.58 2.01 0.04
C MET A 354 31.33 3.13 0.75
N ILE A 355 31.25 3.24 2.07
CA ILE A 355 31.89 4.33 2.85
C ILE A 355 33.40 4.40 2.56
N PRO A 356 34.18 3.31 2.61
CA PRO A 356 35.65 3.37 2.42
C PRO A 356 36.07 3.87 1.03
N HIS A 357 35.16 3.80 0.04
CA HIS A 357 35.43 4.14 -1.36
C HIS A 357 34.68 5.39 -1.84
N SER A 358 33.92 6.03 -0.96
CA SER A 358 33.08 7.17 -1.31
C SER A 358 33.84 8.50 -1.23
N SER A 359 33.67 9.37 -2.22
CA SER A 359 34.19 10.75 -2.15
C SER A 359 33.40 11.59 -1.15
N SER A 360 34.12 12.43 -0.40
CA SER A 360 33.55 13.46 0.49
C SER A 360 32.66 14.47 -0.25
N ASP A 361 32.82 14.62 -1.57
CA ASP A 361 31.93 15.45 -2.39
C ASP A 361 30.48 14.98 -2.38
N ARG A 362 30.23 13.68 -2.13
CA ARG A 362 28.87 13.16 -1.97
C ARG A 362 28.23 13.66 -0.67
N VAL A 363 29.00 13.79 0.39
CA VAL A 363 28.54 14.39 1.66
C VAL A 363 28.28 15.88 1.45
N ARG A 364 29.20 16.59 0.80
CA ARG A 364 29.02 18.03 0.46
C ARG A 364 27.77 18.28 -0.36
N TYR A 365 27.51 17.45 -1.38
CA TYR A 365 26.32 17.53 -2.22
C TYR A 365 25.04 17.54 -1.38
N PHE A 366 24.91 16.61 -0.43
CA PHE A 366 23.72 16.53 0.42
C PHE A 366 23.70 17.55 1.55
N ALA A 367 24.84 17.96 2.08
CA ALA A 367 24.90 19.04 3.06
C ALA A 367 24.39 20.36 2.46
N GLN A 368 24.76 20.65 1.20
CA GLN A 368 24.25 21.80 0.46
C GLN A 368 22.77 21.65 0.08
N LYS A 369 22.37 20.45 -0.38
CA LYS A 369 20.97 20.18 -0.79
C LYS A 369 20.00 20.13 0.40
N PHE A 370 20.47 19.70 1.57
CA PHE A 370 19.70 19.58 2.80
C PHE A 370 20.39 20.29 3.98
N PRO A 371 20.46 21.64 3.99
CA PRO A 371 21.10 22.39 5.08
C PRO A 371 20.47 22.13 6.45
N VAL A 372 19.22 21.67 6.47
CA VAL A 372 18.50 21.27 7.69
C VAL A 372 19.11 20.05 8.38
N LEU A 373 19.80 19.17 7.65
CA LEU A 373 20.49 18.01 8.23
C LEU A 373 21.82 18.39 8.88
N THR A 374 22.37 19.56 8.54
CA THR A 374 23.65 20.07 9.05
C THR A 374 23.48 21.32 9.91
N SER A 375 22.26 21.63 10.39
CA SER A 375 22.00 22.89 11.10
C SER A 375 22.71 23.02 12.46
N GLU A 376 23.14 21.90 13.05
CA GLU A 376 23.79 21.83 14.36
C GLU A 376 25.29 21.53 14.28
N THR A 377 25.87 21.51 13.08
CA THR A 377 27.27 21.11 12.88
C THR A 377 27.84 21.82 11.65
N SER A 378 29.12 22.22 11.71
CA SER A 378 29.79 22.78 10.53
C SER A 378 30.03 21.68 9.49
N LEU A 379 30.15 22.08 8.22
CA LEU A 379 30.51 21.14 7.15
C LEU A 379 31.89 20.51 7.43
N ASP A 380 32.83 21.27 7.99
CA ASP A 380 34.18 20.77 8.31
C ASP A 380 34.13 19.62 9.32
N THR A 381 33.40 19.78 10.43
CA THR A 381 33.24 18.71 11.42
C THR A 381 32.57 17.47 10.81
N LEU A 382 31.56 17.65 9.96
CA LEU A 382 30.91 16.53 9.28
C LEU A 382 31.88 15.77 8.35
N LEU A 383 32.72 16.49 7.62
CA LEU A 383 33.70 15.91 6.71
C LEU A 383 34.87 15.25 7.45
N GLU A 384 35.28 15.79 8.59
CA GLU A 384 36.27 15.20 9.49
C GLU A 384 35.75 13.87 10.07
N GLU A 385 34.51 13.84 10.57
CA GLU A 385 33.88 12.62 11.05
C GLU A 385 33.75 11.56 9.95
N PHE A 386 33.35 11.98 8.74
CA PHE A 386 33.28 11.08 7.59
C PHE A 386 34.66 10.51 7.23
N SER A 387 35.70 11.34 7.18
CA SER A 387 37.06 10.89 6.86
C SER A 387 37.61 9.95 7.93
N SER A 388 37.32 10.24 9.20
CA SER A 388 37.66 9.34 10.32
C SER A 388 36.95 7.98 10.19
N LEU A 389 35.66 7.99 9.84
CA LEU A 389 34.87 6.77 9.64
C LEU A 389 35.40 5.90 8.50
N GLN A 390 35.92 6.48 7.43
CA GLN A 390 36.49 5.73 6.29
C GLN A 390 37.69 4.86 6.66
N CYS A 391 38.42 5.24 7.71
CA CYS A 391 39.61 4.55 8.19
C CYS A 391 39.37 3.81 9.52
N ALA A 392 38.14 3.80 10.03
CA ALA A 392 37.82 3.28 11.35
C ALA A 392 37.75 1.75 11.38
N HIS A 393 38.29 1.16 12.45
CA HIS A 393 38.03 -0.23 12.81
C HIS A 393 36.78 -0.27 13.66
N LEU A 394 35.63 -0.53 13.03
CA LEU A 394 34.34 -0.53 13.70
C LEU A 394 34.13 -1.82 14.51
N PRO A 395 33.36 -1.77 15.61
CA PRO A 395 33.02 -2.98 16.38
C PRO A 395 32.20 -3.97 15.54
N HIS A 396 32.31 -5.27 15.88
CA HIS A 396 31.50 -6.33 15.27
C HIS A 396 29.98 -6.09 15.41
N THR A 397 29.54 -5.29 16.37
CA THR A 397 28.12 -4.91 16.52
C THR A 397 27.58 -4.15 15.32
N CYS A 398 28.43 -3.58 14.46
CA CYS A 398 28.03 -2.88 13.24
C CYS A 398 27.91 -3.82 12.02
N GLU A 399 28.40 -5.07 12.10
CA GLU A 399 28.46 -5.98 10.94
C GLU A 399 27.09 -6.57 10.58
N GLY A 400 26.85 -6.75 9.27
CA GLY A 400 25.67 -7.46 8.74
C GLY A 400 24.32 -6.75 8.95
N LYS A 401 24.33 -5.53 9.48
CA LYS A 401 23.13 -4.74 9.76
C LYS A 401 22.62 -3.99 8.53
N SER A 402 21.32 -3.66 8.53
CA SER A 402 20.78 -2.71 7.55
C SER A 402 21.38 -1.32 7.77
N ALA A 403 21.40 -0.48 6.73
CA ALA A 403 22.10 0.80 6.78
C ALA A 403 21.65 1.71 7.93
N ASP A 404 20.34 1.76 8.19
CA ASP A 404 19.74 2.48 9.32
C ASP A 404 20.22 1.95 10.68
N GLN A 405 20.23 0.63 10.86
CA GLN A 405 20.75 0.00 12.08
C GLN A 405 22.25 0.23 12.24
N PHE A 406 23.03 0.18 11.15
CA PHE A 406 24.45 0.48 11.14
C PHE A 406 24.74 1.92 11.63
N PHE A 407 24.07 2.92 11.06
CA PHE A 407 24.25 4.31 11.48
C PHE A 407 23.69 4.57 12.88
N LEU A 408 22.67 3.83 13.32
CA LEU A 408 22.19 3.92 14.69
C LEU A 408 23.22 3.42 15.72
N GLU A 409 23.89 2.30 15.42
CA GLU A 409 24.99 1.79 16.25
C GLU A 409 26.16 2.78 16.28
N LEU A 410 26.55 3.34 15.13
CA LEU A 410 27.55 4.39 15.06
C LEU A 410 27.19 5.62 15.89
N TRP A 411 25.93 6.02 15.89
CA TRP A 411 25.46 7.15 16.70
C TRP A 411 25.49 6.86 18.20
N ASN A 412 25.33 5.60 18.61
CA ASN A 412 25.40 5.17 20.00
C ASN A 412 26.82 4.85 20.47
N LEU A 413 27.78 4.78 19.55
CA LEU A 413 29.18 4.49 19.85
C LEU A 413 29.78 5.61 20.70
N LYS A 414 30.36 5.24 21.85
CA LYS A 414 31.00 6.16 22.80
C LYS A 414 32.49 5.87 22.88
N THR A 415 33.30 6.92 22.97
CA THR A 415 34.71 6.81 23.36
C THR A 415 34.82 6.60 24.87
N GLU A 416 36.02 6.26 25.34
CA GLU A 416 36.34 6.10 26.77
C GLU A 416 36.00 7.37 27.57
N ASP A 417 36.16 8.55 26.96
CA ASP A 417 35.81 9.86 27.53
C ASP A 417 34.30 10.16 27.51
N GLY A 418 33.47 9.23 27.03
CA GLY A 418 32.00 9.39 26.90
C GLY A 418 31.55 10.23 25.70
N GLY A 419 32.48 10.73 24.88
CA GLY A 419 32.22 11.44 23.63
C GLY A 419 31.66 10.53 22.54
N ARG A 420 30.99 11.10 21.54
CA ARG A 420 30.43 10.35 20.40
C ARG A 420 31.14 10.78 19.11
N PRO A 421 32.10 10.00 18.61
CA PRO A 421 33.01 10.44 17.56
C PRO A 421 32.37 10.50 16.16
N TYR A 422 31.23 9.82 15.96
CA TYR A 422 30.53 9.76 14.68
C TYR A 422 29.10 10.30 14.77
N LYS A 423 28.80 11.10 15.80
CA LYS A 423 27.44 11.57 16.09
C LYS A 423 26.82 12.27 14.90
N ASN A 424 27.54 13.22 14.30
CA ASN A 424 26.98 14.11 13.29
C ASN A 424 26.86 13.39 11.95
N ILE A 425 27.88 12.62 11.56
CA ILE A 425 27.83 11.82 10.32
C ILE A 425 26.75 10.73 10.38
N ALA A 426 26.57 10.09 11.54
CA ALA A 426 25.52 9.09 11.71
C ALA A 426 24.12 9.69 11.60
N LEU A 427 23.86 10.81 12.27
CA LEU A 427 22.57 11.52 12.16
C LEU A 427 22.31 12.01 10.73
N PHE A 428 23.34 12.51 10.06
CA PHE A 428 23.26 12.96 8.68
C PHE A 428 22.85 11.82 7.74
N MET A 429 23.51 10.66 7.85
CA MET A 429 23.18 9.48 7.03
C MET A 429 21.80 8.92 7.35
N LEU A 430 21.40 8.86 8.62
CA LEU A 430 20.04 8.51 9.01
C LEU A 430 19.00 9.45 8.38
N GLY A 431 19.31 10.75 8.30
CA GLY A 431 18.54 11.73 7.55
C GLY A 431 18.33 11.36 6.09
N LEU A 432 19.40 11.00 5.38
CA LEU A 432 19.31 10.56 3.99
C LEU A 432 18.52 9.25 3.84
N LEU A 433 18.61 8.34 4.80
CA LEU A 433 17.86 7.08 4.77
C LEU A 433 16.35 7.23 4.99
N THR A 434 15.87 8.40 5.40
CA THR A 434 14.42 8.69 5.45
C THR A 434 13.78 8.86 4.08
N ILE A 435 14.59 9.03 3.03
CA ILE A 435 14.11 9.17 1.65
C ILE A 435 13.51 7.83 1.19
N PRO A 436 12.22 7.79 0.81
CA PRO A 436 11.58 6.56 0.40
C PRO A 436 12.09 6.11 -0.97
N HIS A 437 12.33 4.81 -1.12
CA HIS A 437 12.86 4.23 -2.35
C HIS A 437 11.79 3.63 -3.27
N SER A 438 10.55 3.49 -2.82
CA SER A 438 9.45 2.95 -3.64
C SER A 438 8.07 3.47 -3.23
N SER A 439 7.22 3.71 -4.23
CA SER A 439 5.79 4.01 -4.08
C SER A 439 4.94 2.74 -3.88
N ALA A 440 5.52 1.53 -4.02
CA ALA A 440 4.79 0.26 -3.98
C ALA A 440 3.99 0.05 -2.68
N HIS A 441 4.40 0.69 -1.59
CA HIS A 441 3.66 0.66 -0.34
C HIS A 441 2.38 1.52 -0.39
N CYS A 442 2.41 2.68 -1.04
CA CYS A 442 1.22 3.48 -1.32
C CYS A 442 0.24 2.68 -2.20
N GLU A 443 0.75 1.96 -3.21
CA GLU A 443 -0.07 1.09 -4.06
C GLU A 443 -0.71 -0.09 -3.33
N CYS A 444 -0.03 -0.65 -2.31
CA CYS A 444 -0.61 -1.67 -1.43
C CYS A 444 -1.78 -1.12 -0.60
N VAL A 445 -1.65 0.11 -0.08
CA VAL A 445 -2.73 0.80 0.62
C VAL A 445 -3.87 1.15 -0.34
N PHE A 446 -3.59 1.60 -1.56
CA PHE A 446 -4.63 1.85 -2.58
C PHE A 446 -5.34 0.57 -3.02
N SER A 447 -4.63 -0.55 -3.11
CA SER A 447 -5.22 -1.87 -3.33
C SER A 447 -6.12 -2.28 -2.16
N ALA A 448 -5.72 -2.01 -0.91
CA ALA A 448 -6.55 -2.23 0.26
C ALA A 448 -7.80 -1.33 0.26
N VAL A 449 -7.68 -0.05 -0.11
CA VAL A 449 -8.80 0.89 -0.28
C VAL A 449 -9.79 0.37 -1.32
N ARG A 450 -9.31 -0.08 -2.49
CA ARG A 450 -10.15 -0.69 -3.54
C ARG A 450 -10.86 -1.96 -3.06
N LYS A 451 -10.17 -2.83 -2.32
CA LYS A 451 -10.77 -4.04 -1.72
C LYS A 451 -11.76 -3.73 -0.60
N ILE A 452 -11.60 -2.62 0.12
CA ILE A 452 -12.52 -2.16 1.18
C ILE A 452 -13.73 -1.43 0.58
N LYS A 453 -13.56 -0.76 -0.56
CA LYS A 453 -14.58 0.00 -1.29
C LYS A 453 -14.96 -0.72 -2.59
N THR A 454 -15.49 -1.94 -2.48
CA THR A 454 -16.09 -2.68 -3.60
C THR A 454 -17.47 -2.13 -3.97
N ASP A 455 -18.04 -2.49 -5.13
CA ASP A 455 -19.42 -2.11 -5.54
C ASP A 455 -20.51 -2.49 -4.51
N MET A 456 -20.28 -3.54 -3.72
CA MET A 456 -21.11 -3.94 -2.57
C MET A 456 -21.04 -2.96 -1.37
N ARG A 457 -20.16 -1.94 -1.41
CA ARG A 457 -19.80 -1.01 -0.30
C ARG A 457 -19.72 0.46 -0.74
N SER A 458 -20.43 0.83 -1.79
CA SER A 458 -20.43 2.18 -2.37
C SER A 458 -20.90 3.31 -1.44
N SER A 459 -21.51 3.00 -0.29
CA SER A 459 -22.06 3.96 0.69
C SER A 459 -21.38 3.85 2.07
N MET A 460 -20.05 3.79 2.09
CA MET A 460 -19.26 3.87 3.34
C MET A 460 -18.75 5.30 3.54
N GLY A 461 -19.03 5.89 4.70
CA GLY A 461 -18.51 7.22 5.05
C GLY A 461 -17.00 7.23 5.24
N THR A 462 -16.36 8.35 4.94
CA THR A 462 -14.89 8.53 5.00
C THR A 462 -14.30 8.17 6.37
N ALA A 463 -14.94 8.59 7.46
CA ALA A 463 -14.52 8.24 8.82
C ALA A 463 -14.55 6.74 9.14
N THR A 464 -15.44 5.97 8.49
CA THR A 464 -15.51 4.50 8.68
C THR A 464 -14.49 3.78 7.80
N LEU A 465 -14.25 4.29 6.59
CA LEU A 465 -13.18 3.82 5.72
C LEU A 465 -11.81 4.02 6.39
N GLU A 466 -11.57 5.21 6.94
CA GLU A 466 -10.37 5.54 7.70
C GLU A 466 -10.18 4.61 8.90
N ALA A 467 -11.23 4.38 9.69
CA ALA A 467 -11.17 3.49 10.85
C ALA A 467 -10.82 2.03 10.46
N LEU A 468 -11.39 1.52 9.37
CA LEU A 468 -11.08 0.19 8.85
C LEU A 468 -9.64 0.09 8.32
N LEU A 469 -9.16 1.13 7.64
CA LEU A 469 -7.77 1.19 7.18
C LEU A 469 -6.80 1.18 8.37
N VAL A 470 -7.08 1.96 9.41
CA VAL A 470 -6.27 2.00 10.64
C VAL A 470 -6.25 0.63 11.33
N LEU A 471 -7.41 -0.01 11.49
CA LEU A 471 -7.48 -1.32 12.14
C LEU A 471 -6.79 -2.43 11.35
N LYS A 472 -6.90 -2.38 10.02
CA LYS A 472 -6.26 -3.35 9.13
C LYS A 472 -4.72 -3.27 9.14
N HIS A 473 -4.17 -2.09 9.39
CA HIS A 473 -2.72 -1.86 9.32
C HIS A 473 -2.06 -1.71 10.71
N ARG A 474 -2.71 -2.16 11.79
CA ARG A 474 -2.14 -2.17 13.15
C ARG A 474 -1.23 -3.39 13.37
N GLN A 475 -0.04 -3.22 13.94
CA GLN A 475 0.86 -4.31 14.36
C GLN A 475 1.51 -4.02 15.74
N THR A 476 1.88 -5.08 16.46
CA THR A 476 1.75 -5.18 17.94
C THR A 476 2.98 -5.03 18.85
N ASP A 477 4.25 -4.99 18.41
CA ASP A 477 5.38 -4.97 19.37
C ASP A 477 6.52 -3.98 19.03
N VAL A 478 7.16 -3.39 20.06
CA VAL A 478 7.88 -2.09 20.02
C VAL A 478 9.33 -2.14 20.55
N ILE A 479 10.25 -1.40 19.91
CA ILE A 479 11.53 -0.90 20.47
C ILE A 479 11.67 0.62 20.16
N SER A 480 12.27 1.44 21.05
CA SER A 480 12.13 2.92 21.12
C SER A 480 13.47 3.71 21.03
N LEU A 481 13.45 4.89 20.39
CA LEU A 481 14.48 5.94 20.42
C LEU A 481 13.86 7.31 20.81
N LYS A 482 14.48 8.03 21.75
CA LYS A 482 13.81 9.03 22.64
C LYS A 482 14.09 10.53 22.39
N GLU A 483 14.56 11.00 21.21
CA GLU A 483 14.90 12.43 21.03
C GLU A 483 14.01 13.19 20.02
N SER A 484 13.22 14.16 20.51
CA SER A 484 12.17 14.89 19.75
C SER A 484 12.71 15.91 18.73
N ALA A 485 13.82 16.60 19.04
CA ALA A 485 14.40 17.62 18.16
C ALA A 485 15.05 17.03 16.88
N LEU A 486 15.43 15.75 16.95
CA LEU A 486 15.95 15.02 15.80
C LEU A 486 14.81 14.68 14.81
N ILE A 487 13.66 14.27 15.33
CA ILE A 487 12.48 13.88 14.55
C ILE A 487 12.00 15.03 13.64
N ASP A 488 12.01 16.28 14.12
CA ASP A 488 11.54 17.42 13.32
C ASP A 488 12.52 17.82 12.20
N ARG A 489 13.81 17.56 12.36
CA ARG A 489 14.81 17.75 11.30
C ARG A 489 14.65 16.72 10.19
N LEU A 490 14.44 15.46 10.56
CA LEU A 490 14.19 14.36 9.62
C LEU A 490 12.95 14.62 8.76
N LYS A 491 11.86 15.13 9.36
CA LYS A 491 10.63 15.51 8.63
C LYS A 491 10.87 16.58 7.57
N LYS A 492 11.69 17.59 7.87
CA LYS A 492 11.99 18.68 6.92
C LYS A 492 12.84 18.18 5.75
N ALA A 493 13.82 17.32 6.01
CA ALA A 493 14.63 16.70 4.96
C ALA A 493 13.78 15.85 4.00
N TYR A 494 12.83 15.08 4.55
CA TYR A 494 11.85 14.34 3.75
C TYR A 494 11.05 15.27 2.82
N THR A 495 10.46 16.36 3.34
CA THR A 495 9.69 17.31 2.52
C THR A 495 10.54 17.93 1.39
N LEU A 496 11.79 18.28 1.68
CA LEU A 496 12.72 18.82 0.69
C LEU A 496 13.12 17.79 -0.38
N SER A 497 13.09 16.50 -0.07
CA SER A 497 13.38 15.44 -1.05
C SER A 497 12.26 15.22 -2.07
N LEU A 498 11.05 15.72 -1.79
CA LEU A 498 9.88 15.63 -2.68
C LEU A 498 9.74 16.82 -3.64
N ALA A 499 10.53 17.88 -3.44
CA ALA A 499 10.62 19.08 -4.29
C ALA A 499 11.82 18.96 -5.23
#